data_AF-A0A3P6DEA7-F1
#
_entry.id   AF-A0A3P6DEA7-F1
#
_cell.length_a   1.000
_cell.length_b   1.000
_cell.length_c   1.000
_cell.angle_alpha   90.00
_cell.angle_beta   90.00
_cell.angle_gamma   90.00
#
_symmetry.space_group_name_H-M   'P 1'
#
loop_
_entity.id
_entity.type
_entity.pdbx_description
1 polymer ?
#
loop_
_entity_poly.entity_id
_entity_poly.type
_entity_poly.pdbx_seq_one_letter_code
_entity_poly.pdbx_strand_id
1 'polypeptide(L)'
;MDHGKKFEFGDITWYPSRKTAVYRYDVRSPVNVSGNGVNDFIGFQSNPILISKGVRALEKSLEASKSESGKCTTADTTLAYKKLTGNGLKNNGLLFTGYPVIGNQGKIQTSGSCLYSSSLRIDVSCSWDPRYNGLFFYETTAIFPLPRFRDFILDVKKLRDMKPERLCGIDIYNGILIRFIKGSKAYLGQGEDSVVIDFNYYRADDALTPRLNQDVMEEMEQMAFLKYGAKPHWGKNRKMGFFGVKQKYGPNFDKFLEVKNKLDPKMMFSSEWSDEILFGREGLKYDGCALEGNCVCSEDRHCSPSKGYFCRQGLVYTQARVCRFSSAKVSMA
;
A
#
# COMPACT_ATOMS: atom_id res chain seq x y z
N MET A 1 -7.24 -12.33 -15.33
CA MET A 1 -5.95 -12.60 -16.01
C MET A 1 -5.94 -12.07 -17.42
N ASP A 2 -7.03 -12.18 -18.17
CA ASP A 2 -7.05 -11.79 -19.60
C ASP A 2 -6.61 -10.36 -19.86
N HIS A 3 -7.02 -9.41 -19.00
CA HIS A 3 -6.53 -8.03 -19.07
C HIS A 3 -4.99 -7.94 -18.97
N GLY A 4 -4.38 -8.51 -17.93
CA GLY A 4 -2.92 -8.53 -17.76
C GLY A 4 -2.16 -9.38 -18.79
N LYS A 5 -2.83 -10.27 -19.53
CA LYS A 5 -2.23 -11.01 -20.66
C LYS A 5 -2.34 -10.24 -21.98
N LYS A 6 -3.37 -9.41 -22.14
CA LYS A 6 -3.68 -8.69 -23.38
C LYS A 6 -2.87 -7.39 -23.53
N PHE A 7 -2.57 -6.73 -22.43
CA PHE A 7 -1.88 -5.43 -22.42
C PHE A 7 -0.49 -5.56 -21.80
N GLU A 8 0.47 -4.79 -22.31
CA GLU A 8 1.89 -4.91 -21.90
C GLU A 8 2.08 -4.57 -20.41
N PHE A 9 1.31 -3.59 -19.92
CA PHE A 9 1.22 -3.18 -18.52
C PHE A 9 -0.26 -2.98 -18.14
N GLY A 10 -1.01 -4.09 -18.10
CA GLY A 10 -2.44 -4.12 -17.78
C GLY A 10 -2.75 -3.87 -16.30
N ASP A 11 -2.27 -2.76 -15.76
CA ASP A 11 -2.54 -2.36 -14.37
C ASP A 11 -4.00 -1.95 -14.20
N ILE A 12 -4.57 -2.25 -13.04
CA ILE A 12 -5.92 -1.81 -12.67
C ILE A 12 -5.82 -1.02 -11.37
N THR A 13 -6.39 0.17 -11.33
CA THR A 13 -6.55 0.93 -10.09
C THR A 13 -7.99 0.84 -9.63
N TRP A 14 -8.23 0.22 -8.49
CA TRP A 14 -9.55 0.14 -7.89
C TRP A 14 -9.70 1.17 -6.76
N TYR A 15 -10.66 2.08 -6.90
CA TYR A 15 -11.08 3.01 -5.86
C TYR A 15 -12.27 2.43 -5.10
N PRO A 16 -12.06 1.67 -4.02
CA PRO A 16 -13.13 0.99 -3.30
C PRO A 16 -14.24 1.92 -2.83
N SER A 17 -13.95 3.09 -2.24
CA SER A 17 -15.01 3.96 -1.71
C SER A 17 -15.96 4.45 -2.83
N ARG A 18 -15.41 4.63 -4.04
CA ARG A 18 -16.14 5.07 -5.24
C ARG A 18 -16.73 3.94 -6.09
N LYS A 19 -16.56 2.68 -5.67
CA LYS A 19 -16.97 1.48 -6.43
C LYS A 19 -16.47 1.49 -7.89
N THR A 20 -15.32 2.12 -8.15
CA THR A 20 -14.84 2.41 -9.51
C THR A 20 -13.48 1.76 -9.74
N ALA A 21 -13.30 1.08 -10.87
CA ALA A 21 -12.02 0.54 -11.30
C ALA A 21 -11.59 1.20 -12.62
N VAL A 22 -10.34 1.66 -12.67
CA VAL A 22 -9.71 2.27 -13.84
C VAL A 22 -8.74 1.26 -14.42
N TYR A 23 -8.90 0.94 -15.70
CA TYR A 23 -8.08 -0.02 -16.41
C TYR A 23 -7.05 0.72 -17.26
N ARG A 24 -5.78 0.30 -17.18
CA ARG A 24 -4.71 0.82 -18.03
C ARG A 24 -4.57 -0.05 -19.28
N TYR A 25 -4.48 0.60 -20.43
CA TYR A 25 -4.40 -0.06 -21.73
C TYR A 25 -3.11 0.33 -22.45
N ASP A 26 -2.03 -0.35 -22.10
CA ASP A 26 -0.74 -0.15 -22.74
C ASP A 26 -0.56 -1.14 -23.89
N VAL A 27 -0.40 -0.62 -25.11
CA VAL A 27 -0.21 -1.37 -26.35
C VAL A 27 0.99 -0.83 -27.12
N ARG A 28 1.66 -1.71 -27.87
CA ARG A 28 2.73 -1.30 -28.78
C ARG A 28 2.13 -0.62 -29.99
N SER A 29 2.57 0.61 -30.23
CA SER A 29 2.23 1.34 -31.45
C SER A 29 3.12 0.89 -32.61
N PRO A 30 2.64 0.91 -33.87
CA PRO A 30 3.49 0.74 -35.04
C PRO A 30 4.65 1.75 -35.06
N VAL A 31 5.79 1.35 -35.61
CA VAL A 31 7.04 2.14 -35.61
C VAL A 31 6.91 3.48 -36.35
N ASN A 32 5.97 3.60 -37.30
CA ASN A 32 5.72 4.82 -38.06
C ASN A 32 4.88 5.86 -37.30
N VAL A 33 4.36 5.53 -36.11
CA VAL A 33 3.60 6.46 -35.28
C VAL A 33 4.55 7.23 -34.37
N SER A 34 4.72 8.52 -34.64
CA SER A 34 5.54 9.41 -33.82
C SER A 34 4.84 9.82 -32.53
N GLY A 35 5.59 9.97 -31.44
CA GLY A 35 5.09 10.55 -30.20
C GLY A 35 6.23 10.88 -29.24
N ASN A 36 6.07 11.98 -28.49
CA ASN A 36 7.00 12.40 -27.44
C ASN A 36 6.37 12.29 -26.05
N GLY A 37 5.48 11.32 -25.88
CA GLY A 37 4.81 11.03 -24.63
C GLY A 37 5.80 10.62 -23.54
N VAL A 38 5.56 11.08 -22.32
CA VAL A 38 6.32 10.69 -21.14
C VAL A 38 5.38 10.41 -19.98
N ASN A 39 5.80 9.53 -19.07
CA ASN A 39 5.19 9.34 -17.77
C ASN A 39 6.09 9.97 -16.71
N ASP A 40 5.62 11.04 -16.10
CA ASP A 40 6.26 11.67 -14.96
C ASP A 40 5.27 11.61 -13.81
N PHE A 41 5.04 10.40 -13.28
CA PHE A 41 4.04 10.13 -12.25
C PHE A 41 4.08 11.18 -11.13
N ILE A 42 2.93 11.78 -10.83
CA ILE A 42 2.84 12.93 -9.89
C ILE A 42 3.44 12.64 -8.51
N GLY A 43 3.39 11.39 -8.07
CA GLY A 43 3.99 11.00 -6.80
C GLY A 43 5.51 11.16 -6.82
N PHE A 44 6.17 10.92 -7.95
CA PHE A 44 7.63 10.92 -8.07
C PHE A 44 8.20 12.22 -8.68
N GLN A 45 7.41 13.29 -8.69
CA GLN A 45 7.84 14.64 -9.02
C GLN A 45 8.40 15.36 -7.79
N SER A 46 9.24 16.37 -8.01
CA SER A 46 9.57 17.31 -6.93
C SER A 46 8.36 18.21 -6.68
N ASN A 47 8.02 18.37 -5.42
CA ASN A 47 6.85 19.13 -4.99
C ASN A 47 7.31 20.30 -4.11
N PRO A 48 6.63 21.46 -4.16
CA PRO A 48 6.86 22.50 -3.18
C PRO A 48 6.74 21.94 -1.76
N ILE A 49 7.75 22.21 -0.93
CA ILE A 49 7.83 21.66 0.44
C ILE A 49 6.59 22.08 1.25
N LEU A 50 6.15 23.34 1.10
CA LEU A 50 4.97 23.87 1.77
C LEU A 50 3.68 23.12 1.40
N ILE A 51 3.53 22.70 0.14
CA ILE A 51 2.37 21.93 -0.30
C ILE A 51 2.37 20.54 0.35
N SER A 52 3.51 19.84 0.34
CA SER A 52 3.61 18.51 0.96
C SER A 52 3.33 18.57 2.48
N LYS A 53 3.84 19.60 3.17
CA LYS A 53 3.54 19.84 4.59
C LYS A 53 2.07 20.19 4.83
N GLY A 54 1.47 21.00 3.96
CA GLY A 54 0.06 21.38 4.04
C GLY A 54 -0.87 20.17 3.88
N VAL A 55 -0.63 19.33 2.89
CA VAL A 55 -1.38 18.07 2.69
C VAL A 55 -1.25 17.16 3.91
N ARG A 56 -0.04 17.00 4.45
CA ARG A 56 0.19 16.21 5.67
C ARG A 56 -0.56 16.79 6.88
N ALA A 57 -0.52 18.10 7.07
CA ALA A 57 -1.20 18.77 8.18
C ALA A 57 -2.73 18.64 8.08
N LEU A 58 -3.29 18.79 6.88
CA LEU A 58 -4.71 18.54 6.62
C LEU A 58 -5.07 17.11 6.99
N GLU A 59 -4.31 16.13 6.50
CA GLU A 59 -4.61 14.72 6.79
C GLU A 59 -4.53 14.41 8.29
N LYS A 60 -3.52 14.92 9.01
CA LYS A 60 -3.43 14.81 10.48
C LYS A 60 -4.65 15.39 11.18
N SER A 61 -5.15 16.54 10.72
CA SER A 61 -6.36 17.16 11.26
C SER A 61 -7.59 16.26 11.05
N LEU A 62 -7.72 15.66 9.87
CA LEU A 62 -8.81 14.71 9.56
C LEU A 62 -8.73 13.43 10.40
N GLU A 63 -7.52 12.92 10.63
CA GLU A 63 -7.26 11.77 11.53
C GLU A 63 -7.65 12.10 12.98
N ALA A 64 -7.20 13.25 13.51
CA ALA A 64 -7.46 13.68 14.87
C ALA A 64 -8.97 13.96 15.11
N SER A 65 -9.63 14.60 14.16
CA SER A 65 -11.07 14.88 14.20
C SER A 65 -11.95 13.67 13.83
N LYS A 66 -11.34 12.55 13.42
CA LYS A 66 -12.02 11.32 13.00
C LYS A 66 -13.01 11.56 11.85
N SER A 67 -12.65 12.48 10.95
CA SER A 67 -13.52 12.92 9.87
C SER A 67 -13.40 12.02 8.64
N GLU A 68 -14.25 10.99 8.59
CA GLU A 68 -14.40 10.13 7.42
C GLU A 68 -14.86 10.93 6.18
N SER A 69 -15.81 11.85 6.35
CA SER A 69 -16.29 12.71 5.25
C SER A 69 -15.18 13.60 4.70
N GLY A 70 -14.34 14.19 5.55
CA GLY A 70 -13.21 15.00 5.12
C GLY A 70 -12.14 14.18 4.39
N LYS A 71 -11.92 12.90 4.78
CA LYS A 71 -11.08 11.97 4.02
C LYS A 71 -11.67 11.70 2.64
N CYS A 72 -12.99 11.54 2.51
CA CYS A 72 -13.64 11.34 1.22
C CYS A 72 -13.57 12.59 0.33
N THR A 73 -13.81 13.79 0.85
CA THR A 73 -13.62 15.03 0.09
C THR A 73 -12.19 15.20 -0.39
N THR A 74 -11.20 14.85 0.45
CA THR A 74 -9.78 14.84 0.06
C THR A 74 -9.54 13.82 -1.05
N ALA A 75 -10.04 12.59 -0.92
CA ALA A 75 -9.90 11.55 -1.95
C ALA A 75 -10.48 11.98 -3.31
N ASP A 76 -11.66 12.61 -3.29
CA ASP A 76 -12.34 13.11 -4.47
C ASP A 76 -11.54 14.23 -5.15
N THR A 77 -11.01 15.16 -4.36
CA THR A 77 -10.15 16.25 -4.84
C THR A 77 -8.86 15.70 -5.43
N THR A 78 -8.21 14.76 -4.77
CA THR A 78 -6.98 14.11 -5.26
C THR A 78 -7.24 13.35 -6.56
N LEU A 79 -8.35 12.62 -6.67
CA LEU A 79 -8.70 11.90 -7.89
C LEU A 79 -9.05 12.84 -9.05
N ALA A 80 -9.77 13.93 -8.78
CA ALA A 80 -10.05 14.95 -9.78
C ALA A 80 -8.76 15.59 -10.32
N TYR A 81 -7.83 15.94 -9.42
CA TYR A 81 -6.52 16.46 -9.79
C TYR A 81 -5.69 15.46 -10.62
N LYS A 82 -5.69 14.18 -10.23
CA LYS A 82 -5.04 13.10 -11.00
C LYS A 82 -5.62 12.98 -12.40
N LYS A 83 -6.95 13.00 -12.54
CA LYS A 83 -7.62 12.94 -13.83
C LYS A 83 -7.27 14.14 -14.70
N LEU A 84 -7.24 15.34 -14.12
CA LEU A 84 -6.91 16.59 -14.82
C LEU A 84 -5.47 16.58 -15.37
N THR A 85 -4.54 16.03 -14.60
CA THR A 85 -3.09 16.04 -14.91
C THR A 85 -2.60 14.76 -15.59
N GLY A 86 -3.49 13.86 -16.00
CA GLY A 86 -3.13 12.58 -16.59
C GLY A 86 -2.32 11.68 -15.65
N ASN A 87 -2.42 11.92 -14.34
CA ASN A 87 -1.62 11.29 -13.29
C ASN A 87 -0.09 11.34 -13.55
N GLY A 88 0.38 12.35 -14.30
CA GLY A 88 1.79 12.54 -14.65
C GLY A 88 2.12 12.23 -16.11
N LEU A 89 1.20 11.68 -16.89
CA LEU A 89 1.38 11.51 -18.33
C LEU A 89 1.38 12.87 -19.05
N LYS A 90 2.26 13.06 -20.02
CA LYS A 90 2.34 14.27 -20.85
C LYS A 90 2.48 13.86 -22.31
N ASN A 91 1.67 14.40 -23.22
CA ASN A 91 1.62 14.01 -24.64
C ASN A 91 2.83 14.49 -25.45
N ASN A 92 3.40 15.63 -25.06
CA ASN A 92 4.51 16.29 -25.75
C ASN A 92 5.74 16.49 -24.86
N GLY A 93 5.81 15.82 -23.72
CA GLY A 93 6.84 16.02 -22.70
C GLY A 93 6.54 17.15 -21.71
N LEU A 94 5.50 17.97 -21.94
CA LEU A 94 5.17 19.15 -21.12
C LEU A 94 3.79 19.04 -20.48
N LEU A 95 2.74 18.82 -21.27
CA LEU A 95 1.35 18.87 -20.83
C LEU A 95 0.60 17.58 -21.15
N PHE A 96 -0.37 17.25 -20.30
CA PHE A 96 -1.38 16.25 -20.61
C PHE A 96 -2.49 16.90 -21.46
N THR A 97 -2.75 16.34 -22.64
CA THR A 97 -3.83 16.81 -23.54
C THR A 97 -4.91 15.75 -23.77
N GLY A 98 -4.68 14.51 -23.31
CA GLY A 98 -5.64 13.42 -23.39
C GLY A 98 -5.00 12.09 -23.76
N TYR A 99 -5.82 11.03 -23.80
CA TYR A 99 -5.41 9.72 -24.30
C TYR A 99 -5.73 9.59 -25.80
N PRO A 100 -4.93 8.81 -26.57
CA PRO A 100 -3.76 8.06 -26.15
C PRO A 100 -2.52 8.96 -25.96
N VAL A 101 -1.63 8.55 -25.05
CA VAL A 101 -0.31 9.16 -24.86
C VAL A 101 0.71 8.24 -25.51
N ILE A 102 1.31 8.70 -26.61
CA ILE A 102 2.22 7.89 -27.44
C ILE A 102 3.64 8.38 -27.20
N GLY A 103 4.53 7.46 -26.82
CA GLY A 103 5.94 7.77 -26.60
C GLY A 103 6.79 6.52 -26.52
N ASN A 104 8.11 6.70 -26.48
CA ASN A 104 9.06 5.60 -26.35
C ASN A 104 8.79 4.81 -25.07
N GLN A 105 8.83 3.48 -25.16
CA GLN A 105 8.52 2.58 -24.05
C GLN A 105 9.26 2.96 -22.76
N GLY A 106 10.57 3.24 -22.84
CA GLY A 106 11.34 3.66 -21.67
C GLY A 106 10.79 4.93 -20.99
N LYS A 107 10.31 5.91 -21.76
CA LYS A 107 9.75 7.17 -21.22
C LYS A 107 8.32 7.03 -20.70
N ILE A 108 7.56 6.04 -21.19
CA ILE A 108 6.19 5.79 -20.73
C ILE A 108 6.17 4.86 -19.50
N GLN A 109 7.13 3.94 -19.39
CA GLN A 109 7.17 2.93 -18.33
C GLN A 109 8.07 3.29 -17.14
N THR A 110 8.87 4.34 -17.26
CA THR A 110 9.64 4.88 -16.13
C THR A 110 9.07 6.22 -15.71
N SER A 111 9.27 6.58 -14.45
CA SER A 111 8.86 7.85 -13.88
C SER A 111 9.77 8.17 -12.70
N GLY A 112 10.08 9.45 -12.50
CA GLY A 112 10.89 9.90 -11.38
C GLY A 112 11.71 11.12 -11.74
N SER A 113 11.14 12.30 -11.60
CA SER A 113 11.83 13.57 -11.82
C SER A 113 12.26 14.26 -10.52
N CYS A 114 11.82 13.75 -9.37
CA CYS A 114 12.04 14.41 -8.08
C CYS A 114 13.51 14.71 -7.80
N LEU A 115 14.41 13.73 -8.00
CA LEU A 115 15.83 13.89 -7.68
C LEU A 115 16.59 14.72 -8.73
N TYR A 116 15.92 15.17 -9.79
CA TYR A 116 16.53 15.94 -10.88
C TYR A 116 16.25 17.45 -10.78
N SER A 117 15.61 17.91 -9.70
CA SER A 117 15.45 19.36 -9.45
C SER A 117 16.81 20.03 -9.26
N SER A 118 16.97 21.24 -9.80
CA SER A 118 18.16 22.07 -9.61
C SER A 118 18.48 22.25 -8.12
N SER A 119 19.76 22.19 -7.75
CA SER A 119 20.24 22.48 -6.39
C SER A 119 19.92 23.90 -5.91
N LEU A 120 19.61 24.82 -6.84
CA LEU A 120 19.15 26.18 -6.52
C LEU A 120 17.70 26.21 -6.02
N ARG A 121 16.89 25.19 -6.31
CA ARG A 121 15.49 25.08 -5.88
C ARG A 121 15.41 24.43 -4.50
N ILE A 122 15.75 25.21 -3.48
CA ILE A 122 15.69 24.79 -2.06
C ILE A 122 14.26 24.70 -1.51
N ASP A 123 13.27 25.14 -2.28
CA ASP A 123 11.84 25.19 -1.91
C ASP A 123 11.05 23.94 -2.35
N VAL A 124 11.67 23.02 -3.10
CA VAL A 124 11.07 21.77 -3.56
C VAL A 124 11.85 20.54 -3.05
N SER A 125 11.14 19.44 -2.83
CA SER A 125 11.75 18.13 -2.54
C SER A 125 10.78 17.01 -2.90
N CYS A 126 11.21 15.76 -2.76
CA CYS A 126 10.30 14.61 -2.82
C CYS A 126 9.33 14.72 -1.65
N SER A 127 8.05 14.44 -1.89
CA SER A 127 7.03 14.65 -0.86
C SER A 127 7.21 13.79 0.39
N TRP A 128 7.97 12.69 0.31
CA TRP A 128 8.31 11.80 1.44
C TRP A 128 9.71 12.06 2.02
N ASP A 129 10.39 13.15 1.65
CA ASP A 129 11.68 13.50 2.23
C ASP A 129 11.51 13.73 3.76
N PRO A 130 12.20 12.94 4.60
CA PRO A 130 11.99 12.98 6.05
C PRO A 130 12.42 14.30 6.69
N ARG A 131 13.25 15.10 6.01
CA ARG A 131 13.77 16.37 6.55
C ARG A 131 12.70 17.45 6.74
N TYR A 132 11.58 17.34 6.04
CA TYR A 132 10.54 18.37 6.03
C TYR A 132 9.19 17.93 6.63
N ASN A 133 9.09 16.68 7.11
CA ASN A 133 7.88 16.11 7.70
C ASN A 133 6.65 16.22 6.76
N GLY A 134 6.83 15.85 5.49
CA GLY A 134 5.80 15.80 4.47
C GLY A 134 4.94 14.54 4.54
N LEU A 135 4.72 13.88 3.40
CA LEU A 135 3.94 12.65 3.32
C LEU A 135 4.63 11.50 4.05
N PHE A 136 3.85 10.75 4.83
CA PHE A 136 4.33 9.60 5.59
C PHE A 136 3.21 8.57 5.75
N PHE A 137 3.44 7.38 5.22
CA PHE A 137 2.40 6.37 4.99
C PHE A 137 2.98 4.97 5.05
N TYR A 138 2.11 3.99 5.20
CA TYR A 138 2.44 2.58 4.96
C TYR A 138 2.06 2.19 3.55
N GLU A 139 2.73 1.16 3.04
CA GLU A 139 2.33 0.44 1.84
C GLU A 139 2.13 -1.03 2.18
N THR A 140 0.94 -1.56 1.91
CA THR A 140 0.70 -3.01 2.01
C THR A 140 0.67 -3.61 0.62
N THR A 141 1.48 -4.65 0.43
CA THR A 141 1.59 -5.36 -0.83
C THR A 141 1.47 -6.85 -0.64
N ALA A 142 0.35 -7.39 -1.13
CA ALA A 142 -0.02 -8.79 -1.02
C ALA A 142 -0.06 -9.45 -2.41
N ILE A 143 0.50 -10.65 -2.50
CA ILE A 143 0.65 -11.39 -3.75
C ILE A 143 -0.16 -12.68 -3.67
N PHE A 144 -1.07 -12.87 -4.61
CA PHE A 144 -2.06 -13.93 -4.62
C PHE A 144 -1.97 -14.79 -5.88
N PRO A 145 -2.14 -16.12 -5.76
CA PRO A 145 -2.67 -16.92 -6.85
C PRO A 145 -4.07 -16.43 -7.23
N LEU A 146 -4.43 -16.53 -8.52
CA LEU A 146 -5.66 -15.93 -9.05
C LEU A 146 -6.95 -16.34 -8.30
N PRO A 147 -7.20 -17.61 -7.93
CA PRO A 147 -8.43 -17.99 -7.24
C PRO A 147 -8.58 -17.26 -5.89
N ARG A 148 -7.48 -17.18 -5.12
CA ARG A 148 -7.48 -16.51 -3.81
C ARG A 148 -7.65 -15.00 -3.91
N PHE A 149 -7.11 -14.40 -4.97
CA PHE A 149 -7.33 -12.97 -5.24
C PHE A 149 -8.82 -12.64 -5.42
N ARG A 150 -9.56 -13.48 -6.16
CA ARG A 150 -11.01 -13.27 -6.37
C ARG A 150 -11.74 -13.24 -5.04
N ASP A 151 -11.51 -14.24 -4.19
CA ASP A 151 -12.20 -14.37 -2.90
C ASP A 151 -11.83 -13.24 -1.94
N PHE A 152 -10.56 -12.84 -1.92
CA PHE A 152 -10.10 -11.65 -1.20
C PHE A 152 -10.86 -10.39 -1.62
N ILE A 153 -10.95 -10.10 -2.92
CA ILE A 153 -11.66 -8.91 -3.41
C ILE A 153 -13.15 -8.97 -3.07
N LEU A 154 -13.78 -10.16 -3.10
CA LEU A 154 -15.18 -10.30 -2.71
C LEU A 154 -15.40 -9.96 -1.23
N ASP A 155 -14.48 -10.32 -0.34
CA ASP A 155 -14.58 -9.93 1.07
C ASP A 155 -14.27 -8.46 1.31
N VAL A 156 -13.29 -7.88 0.61
CA VAL A 156 -13.04 -6.43 0.66
C VAL A 156 -14.27 -5.65 0.16
N LYS A 157 -14.98 -6.17 -0.85
CA LYS A 157 -16.26 -5.59 -1.31
C LYS A 157 -17.33 -5.64 -0.22
N LYS A 158 -17.45 -6.73 0.55
CA LYS A 158 -18.37 -6.78 1.71
C LYS A 158 -18.00 -5.72 2.74
N LEU A 159 -16.71 -5.58 3.05
CA LEU A 159 -16.22 -4.57 4.00
C LEU A 159 -16.53 -3.14 3.52
N ARG A 160 -16.30 -2.87 2.22
CA ARG A 160 -16.70 -1.63 1.55
C ARG A 160 -18.20 -1.39 1.66
N ASP A 161 -19.03 -2.39 1.38
CA ASP A 161 -20.48 -2.21 1.29
C ASP A 161 -21.14 -1.94 2.66
N MET A 162 -20.43 -2.22 3.76
CA MET A 162 -20.87 -1.79 5.10
C MET A 162 -20.76 -0.28 5.32
N LYS A 163 -19.62 0.33 4.92
CA LYS A 163 -19.37 1.77 5.04
C LYS A 163 -18.23 2.22 4.11
N PRO A 164 -18.53 2.61 2.85
CA PRO A 164 -17.50 2.93 1.85
C PRO A 164 -16.55 4.04 2.27
N GLU A 165 -17.03 4.99 3.08
CA GLU A 165 -16.27 6.16 3.57
C GLU A 165 -15.01 5.75 4.35
N ARG A 166 -15.03 4.56 4.96
CA ARG A 166 -13.86 4.04 5.69
C ARG A 166 -12.68 3.70 4.80
N LEU A 167 -12.90 3.57 3.50
CA LEU A 167 -11.88 3.26 2.51
C LEU A 167 -11.40 4.50 1.75
N CYS A 168 -11.96 5.69 2.00
CA CYS A 168 -11.52 6.94 1.39
C CYS A 168 -10.04 7.24 1.71
N GLY A 169 -9.53 6.79 2.87
CA GLY A 169 -8.12 6.91 3.21
C GLY A 169 -7.19 6.25 2.19
N ILE A 170 -7.55 5.08 1.64
CA ILE A 170 -6.77 4.41 0.58
C ILE A 170 -6.89 5.19 -0.75
N ASP A 171 -8.07 5.73 -1.04
CA ASP A 171 -8.33 6.44 -2.30
C ASP A 171 -7.53 7.75 -2.43
N ILE A 172 -7.23 8.42 -1.30
CA ILE A 172 -6.26 9.54 -1.25
C ILE A 172 -4.91 9.11 -1.86
N TYR A 173 -4.43 7.91 -1.53
CA TYR A 173 -3.10 7.43 -1.92
C TYR A 173 -3.07 6.57 -3.19
N ASN A 174 -4.04 6.75 -4.10
CA ASN A 174 -4.16 6.04 -5.38
C ASN A 174 -5.07 4.79 -5.41
N GLY A 175 -5.84 4.52 -4.36
CA GLY A 175 -6.69 3.33 -4.36
C GLY A 175 -5.88 2.04 -4.17
N ILE A 176 -6.48 0.90 -4.52
CA ILE A 176 -5.83 -0.40 -4.57
C ILE A 176 -5.30 -0.61 -5.99
N LEU A 177 -3.98 -0.60 -6.15
CA LEU A 177 -3.29 -0.91 -7.41
C LEU A 177 -3.20 -2.42 -7.57
N ILE A 178 -3.67 -2.95 -8.70
CA ILE A 178 -3.69 -4.38 -9.02
C ILE A 178 -2.79 -4.58 -10.24
N ARG A 179 -1.79 -5.45 -10.10
CA ARG A 179 -0.78 -5.76 -11.11
C ARG A 179 -0.65 -7.26 -11.31
N PHE A 180 -0.04 -7.64 -12.43
CA PHE A 180 0.11 -9.05 -12.82
C PHE A 180 1.58 -9.37 -12.96
N ILE A 181 2.04 -10.46 -12.34
CA ILE A 181 3.44 -10.87 -12.37
C ILE A 181 3.57 -12.32 -12.81
N LYS A 182 4.65 -12.62 -13.52
CA LYS A 182 4.98 -13.97 -13.96
C LYS A 182 5.58 -14.81 -12.84
N GLY A 183 5.38 -16.12 -12.93
CA GLY A 183 6.08 -17.08 -12.10
C GLY A 183 7.61 -16.97 -12.23
N SER A 184 8.31 -17.32 -11.15
CA SER A 184 9.75 -17.27 -10.97
C SER A 184 10.22 -18.55 -10.26
N LYS A 185 11.44 -18.97 -10.59
CA LYS A 185 12.12 -20.11 -9.94
C LYS A 185 12.85 -19.71 -8.65
N ALA A 186 12.88 -18.43 -8.29
CA ALA A 186 13.50 -17.97 -7.05
C ALA A 186 12.78 -18.57 -5.84
N TYR A 187 13.53 -19.03 -4.83
CA TYR A 187 12.97 -19.72 -3.67
C TYR A 187 12.00 -18.86 -2.86
N LEU A 188 12.32 -17.58 -2.66
CA LEU A 188 11.41 -16.59 -2.04
C LEU A 188 10.59 -15.82 -3.09
N GLY A 189 10.46 -16.37 -4.30
CA GLY A 189 9.66 -15.83 -5.39
C GLY A 189 8.26 -16.43 -5.50
N GLN A 190 7.56 -16.06 -6.58
CA GLN A 190 6.24 -16.58 -6.89
C GLN A 190 6.38 -17.79 -7.80
N GLY A 191 5.94 -18.98 -7.37
CA GLY A 191 6.06 -20.19 -8.18
C GLY A 191 5.12 -20.25 -9.39
N GLU A 192 4.17 -19.32 -9.48
CA GLU A 192 3.13 -19.27 -10.51
C GLU A 192 2.79 -17.81 -10.87
N ASP A 193 2.13 -17.62 -12.02
CA ASP A 193 1.57 -16.33 -12.42
C ASP A 193 0.60 -15.84 -11.35
N SER A 194 0.82 -14.63 -10.86
CA SER A 194 0.16 -14.12 -9.65
C SER A 194 -0.39 -12.71 -9.88
N VAL A 195 -1.35 -12.34 -9.03
CA VAL A 195 -1.89 -10.98 -8.92
C VAL A 195 -1.27 -10.31 -7.70
N VAL A 196 -0.71 -9.13 -7.89
CA VAL A 196 -0.18 -8.28 -6.82
C VAL A 196 -1.20 -7.19 -6.56
N ILE A 197 -1.50 -6.92 -5.29
CA ILE A 197 -2.17 -5.70 -4.89
C ILE A 197 -1.21 -4.84 -4.08
N ASP A 198 -1.30 -3.53 -4.27
CA ASP A 198 -0.63 -2.52 -3.45
C ASP A 198 -1.68 -1.51 -2.99
N PHE A 199 -1.68 -1.15 -1.72
CA PHE A 199 -2.46 -0.04 -1.22
C PHE A 199 -1.71 0.72 -0.14
N ASN A 200 -1.73 2.04 -0.28
CA ASN A 200 -1.08 2.97 0.63
C ASN A 200 -2.12 3.55 1.59
N TYR A 201 -1.72 3.81 2.83
CA TYR A 201 -2.60 4.40 3.82
C TYR A 201 -1.81 5.15 4.90
N TYR A 202 -2.49 6.06 5.58
CA TYR A 202 -1.91 6.94 6.59
C TYR A 202 -1.11 6.19 7.67
N ARG A 203 0.10 6.69 7.94
CA ARG A 203 0.92 6.34 9.11
C ARG A 203 1.03 7.56 10.00
N ALA A 204 0.79 7.43 11.29
CA ALA A 204 1.05 8.51 12.25
C ALA A 204 2.57 8.71 12.46
N ASP A 205 2.98 9.89 12.89
CA ASP A 205 4.40 10.13 13.19
C ASP A 205 4.84 9.28 14.41
N ASP A 206 3.98 9.23 15.42
CA ASP A 206 4.15 8.48 16.65
C ASP A 206 3.52 7.08 16.55
N ALA A 207 4.30 6.06 16.90
CA ALA A 207 3.90 4.65 16.81
C ALA A 207 2.72 4.28 17.73
N LEU A 208 2.50 5.04 18.81
CA LEU A 208 1.42 4.81 19.76
C LEU A 208 0.15 5.60 19.42
N THR A 209 0.12 6.28 18.26
CA THR A 209 -1.02 7.06 17.81
C THR A 209 -1.87 6.24 16.83
N PRO A 210 -3.09 5.83 17.24
CA PRO A 210 -3.98 5.08 16.38
C PRO A 210 -4.51 5.95 15.24
N ARG A 211 -4.90 5.28 14.14
CA ARG A 211 -5.40 5.92 12.92
C ARG A 211 -6.92 5.72 12.75
N LEU A 212 -7.57 6.69 12.12
CA LEU A 212 -8.96 6.61 11.70
C LEU A 212 -9.15 5.37 10.82
N ASN A 213 -10.18 4.57 11.12
CA ASN A 213 -10.48 3.31 10.42
C ASN A 213 -9.32 2.32 10.38
N GLN A 214 -8.46 2.34 11.40
CA GLN A 214 -7.38 1.36 11.57
C GLN A 214 -7.90 -0.08 11.47
N ASP A 215 -9.08 -0.33 12.03
CA ASP A 215 -9.70 -1.64 12.03
C ASP A 215 -9.95 -2.19 10.63
N VAL A 216 -10.38 -1.33 9.69
CA VAL A 216 -10.61 -1.70 8.29
C VAL A 216 -9.30 -2.07 7.61
N MET A 217 -8.23 -1.28 7.83
CA MET A 217 -6.91 -1.55 7.24
C MET A 217 -6.31 -2.85 7.78
N GLU A 218 -6.36 -3.06 9.09
CA GLU A 218 -5.85 -4.27 9.74
C GLU A 218 -6.66 -5.52 9.35
N GLU A 219 -7.96 -5.38 9.19
CA GLU A 219 -8.81 -6.47 8.73
C GLU A 219 -8.48 -6.86 7.29
N MET A 220 -8.28 -5.89 6.39
CA MET A 220 -7.85 -6.15 5.01
C MET A 220 -6.49 -6.87 4.96
N GLU A 221 -5.53 -6.45 5.78
CA GLU A 221 -4.23 -7.12 5.86
C GLU A 221 -4.34 -8.55 6.42
N GLN A 222 -5.12 -8.76 7.48
CA GLN A 222 -5.33 -10.10 8.04
C GLN A 222 -6.11 -11.01 7.09
N MET A 223 -7.07 -10.47 6.34
CA MET A 223 -7.71 -11.20 5.23
C MET A 223 -6.66 -11.63 4.20
N ALA A 224 -5.82 -10.70 3.75
CA ALA A 224 -4.80 -11.01 2.73
C ALA A 224 -3.82 -12.08 3.23
N PHE A 225 -3.17 -11.84 4.37
CA PHE A 225 -2.03 -12.62 4.81
C PHE A 225 -2.37 -13.84 5.67
N LEU A 226 -3.43 -13.77 6.48
CA LEU A 226 -3.81 -14.86 7.39
C LEU A 226 -4.93 -15.73 6.82
N LYS A 227 -5.99 -15.13 6.26
CA LYS A 227 -7.11 -15.88 5.68
C LYS A 227 -6.77 -16.49 4.33
N TYR A 228 -6.23 -15.69 3.41
CA TYR A 228 -5.96 -16.12 2.03
C TYR A 228 -4.50 -16.52 1.79
N GLY A 229 -3.64 -16.40 2.79
CA GLY A 229 -2.24 -16.84 2.72
C GLY A 229 -1.46 -16.16 1.60
N ALA A 230 -1.78 -14.90 1.28
CA ALA A 230 -1.03 -14.11 0.31
C ALA A 230 0.43 -14.00 0.72
N LYS A 231 1.34 -14.04 -0.24
CA LYS A 231 2.76 -13.81 0.02
C LYS A 231 3.02 -12.31 0.17
N PRO A 232 3.80 -11.88 1.18
CA PRO A 232 4.16 -10.49 1.34
C PRO A 232 5.25 -10.08 0.34
N HIS A 233 5.17 -8.86 -0.16
CA HIS A 233 6.34 -8.18 -0.70
C HIS A 233 7.33 -7.87 0.43
N TRP A 234 8.60 -8.29 0.28
CA TRP A 234 9.61 -8.20 1.34
C TRP A 234 9.98 -6.78 1.76
N GLY A 235 9.85 -5.79 0.88
CA GLY A 235 10.28 -4.41 1.13
C GLY A 235 9.18 -3.38 1.43
N LYS A 236 7.93 -3.80 1.72
CA LYS A 236 6.80 -2.85 1.84
C LYS A 236 5.97 -3.02 3.12
N ASN A 237 5.70 -4.27 3.50
CA ASN A 237 4.71 -4.59 4.52
C ASN A 237 5.19 -4.34 5.96
N ARG A 238 4.22 -4.11 6.86
CA ARG A 238 4.41 -4.18 8.32
C ARG A 238 4.71 -5.62 8.76
N LYS A 239 5.26 -5.80 9.98
CA LYS A 239 5.70 -7.11 10.50
C LYS A 239 4.61 -8.19 10.44
N MET A 240 3.35 -7.85 10.71
CA MET A 240 2.20 -8.77 10.64
C MET A 240 2.04 -9.43 9.26
N GLY A 241 2.40 -8.75 8.16
CA GLY A 241 2.33 -9.33 6.82
C GLY A 241 3.24 -10.56 6.64
N PHE A 242 4.29 -10.66 7.45
CA PHE A 242 5.25 -11.77 7.46
C PHE A 242 4.84 -12.91 8.40
N PHE A 243 3.79 -12.77 9.20
CA PHE A 243 3.37 -13.87 10.08
C PHE A 243 3.04 -15.14 9.28
N GLY A 244 3.63 -16.26 9.71
CA GLY A 244 3.52 -17.55 9.01
C GLY A 244 4.16 -17.57 7.62
N VAL A 245 5.16 -16.72 7.34
CA VAL A 245 5.78 -16.62 6.00
C VAL A 245 6.41 -17.91 5.53
N LYS A 246 7.00 -18.71 6.44
CA LYS A 246 7.54 -20.03 6.09
C LYS A 246 6.48 -20.91 5.42
N GLN A 247 5.28 -20.96 5.97
CA GLN A 247 4.17 -21.77 5.43
C GLN A 247 3.71 -21.26 4.07
N LYS A 248 3.77 -19.94 3.82
CA LYS A 248 3.41 -19.31 2.54
C LYS A 248 4.36 -19.70 1.40
N TYR A 249 5.64 -19.94 1.70
CA TYR A 249 6.66 -20.37 0.72
C TYR A 249 6.88 -21.89 0.69
N GLY A 250 6.45 -22.61 1.73
CA GLY A 250 6.50 -24.07 1.80
C GLY A 250 7.94 -24.60 1.65
N PRO A 251 8.14 -25.71 0.93
CA PRO A 251 9.47 -26.34 0.77
C PRO A 251 10.55 -25.43 0.18
N ASN A 252 10.17 -24.40 -0.58
CA ASN A 252 11.15 -23.46 -1.13
C ASN A 252 11.79 -22.59 -0.04
N PHE A 253 11.10 -22.37 1.07
CA PHE A 253 11.69 -21.65 2.20
C PHE A 253 12.88 -22.42 2.80
N ASP A 254 12.74 -23.74 2.95
CA ASP A 254 13.83 -24.57 3.50
C ASP A 254 15.03 -24.62 2.54
N LYS A 255 14.79 -24.68 1.23
CA LYS A 255 15.86 -24.56 0.21
C LYS A 255 16.58 -23.22 0.27
N PHE A 256 15.84 -22.14 0.53
CA PHE A 256 16.45 -20.83 0.76
C PHE A 256 17.36 -20.83 1.99
N LEU A 257 16.89 -21.40 3.11
CA LEU A 257 17.70 -21.50 4.33
C LEU A 257 18.96 -22.35 4.14
N GLU A 258 18.87 -23.45 3.39
CA GLU A 258 20.04 -24.27 3.06
C GLU A 258 21.12 -23.44 2.34
N VAL A 259 20.72 -22.71 1.30
CA VAL A 259 21.64 -21.84 0.54
C VAL A 259 22.17 -20.70 1.43
N LYS A 260 21.31 -20.05 2.23
CA LYS A 260 21.70 -19.00 3.18
C LYS A 260 22.78 -19.51 4.14
N ASN A 261 22.55 -20.66 4.78
CA ASN A 261 23.47 -21.21 5.77
C ASN A 261 24.79 -21.70 5.15
N LYS A 262 24.75 -22.17 3.91
CA LYS A 262 25.96 -22.56 3.16
C LYS A 262 26.82 -21.35 2.78
N LEU A 263 26.19 -20.24 2.37
CA LEU A 263 26.89 -19.04 1.92
C LEU A 263 27.29 -18.10 3.06
N ASP A 264 26.56 -18.11 4.17
CA ASP A 264 26.82 -17.28 5.34
C ASP A 264 26.83 -18.12 6.65
N PRO A 265 27.79 -19.05 6.80
CA PRO A 265 27.84 -19.94 7.96
C PRO A 265 28.17 -19.21 9.27
N LYS A 266 28.73 -17.99 9.18
CA LYS A 266 29.06 -17.14 10.33
C LYS A 266 27.96 -16.10 10.63
N MET A 267 26.85 -16.13 9.89
CA MET A 267 25.72 -15.23 10.08
C MET A 267 26.08 -13.73 9.97
N MET A 268 27.05 -13.38 9.13
CA MET A 268 27.49 -11.98 8.92
C MET A 268 26.37 -11.09 8.37
N PHE A 269 25.42 -11.66 7.62
CA PHE A 269 24.28 -10.94 7.04
C PHE A 269 22.98 -11.16 7.82
N SER A 270 23.06 -11.75 9.02
CA SER A 270 21.88 -11.99 9.86
C SER A 270 21.95 -11.15 11.13
N SER A 271 20.81 -10.61 11.51
CA SER A 271 20.57 -9.93 12.78
C SER A 271 19.24 -10.41 13.36
N GLU A 272 19.02 -10.11 14.65
CA GLU A 272 17.74 -10.37 15.30
C GLU A 272 16.58 -9.83 14.46
N TRP A 273 16.67 -8.57 14.01
CA TRP A 273 15.66 -7.94 13.17
C TRP A 273 15.43 -8.68 11.83
N SER A 274 16.50 -9.03 11.10
CA SER A 274 16.32 -9.70 9.81
C SER A 274 15.73 -11.09 9.97
N ASP A 275 16.08 -11.79 11.05
CA ASP A 275 15.57 -13.12 11.36
C ASP A 275 14.10 -13.06 11.79
N GLU A 276 13.70 -12.05 12.58
CA GLU A 276 12.30 -11.85 12.93
C GLU A 276 11.42 -11.69 11.69
N ILE A 277 11.84 -10.89 10.71
CA ILE A 277 11.12 -10.69 9.45
C ILE A 277 11.18 -11.95 8.58
N LEU A 278 12.37 -12.54 8.41
CA LEU A 278 12.57 -13.72 7.57
C LEU A 278 11.75 -14.91 8.06
N PHE A 279 11.76 -15.17 9.36
CA PHE A 279 11.02 -16.27 9.97
C PHE A 279 9.57 -15.90 10.28
N GLY A 280 9.21 -14.62 10.20
CA GLY A 280 7.84 -14.15 10.37
C GLY A 280 7.27 -14.51 11.73
N ARG A 281 8.09 -14.44 12.78
CA ARG A 281 7.66 -14.77 14.14
C ARG A 281 6.96 -13.56 14.75
N GLU A 282 5.80 -13.81 15.36
CA GLU A 282 5.17 -12.80 16.20
C GLU A 282 6.06 -12.57 17.43
N GLY A 283 6.42 -11.32 17.68
CA GLY A 283 7.25 -10.94 18.83
C GLY A 283 6.44 -10.89 20.12
N LEU A 284 7.09 -10.47 21.21
CA LEU A 284 6.41 -10.20 22.47
C LEU A 284 5.34 -9.12 22.29
N LYS A 285 4.16 -9.32 22.90
CA LYS A 285 3.06 -8.35 22.84
C LYS A 285 3.18 -7.33 23.97
N TYR A 286 3.32 -6.07 23.57
CA TYR A 286 3.47 -4.92 24.46
C TYR A 286 2.41 -3.85 24.14
N ASP A 287 2.35 -2.81 24.95
CA ASP A 287 1.34 -1.77 24.82
C ASP A 287 1.48 -1.04 23.47
N GLY A 288 0.39 -0.97 22.72
CA GLY A 288 0.37 -0.39 21.38
C GLY A 288 1.01 -1.25 20.26
N CYS A 289 1.45 -2.49 20.51
CA CYS A 289 2.13 -3.30 19.48
C CYS A 289 1.32 -3.51 18.19
N ALA A 290 -0.02 -3.47 18.25
CA ALA A 290 -0.85 -3.67 17.07
C ALA A 290 -0.90 -2.43 16.16
N LEU A 291 -0.65 -1.23 16.71
CA LEU A 291 -0.73 0.03 15.96
C LEU A 291 0.27 0.10 14.81
N GLU A 292 1.51 -0.37 15.05
CA GLU A 292 2.54 -0.54 14.03
C GLU A 292 2.49 -1.90 13.33
N GLY A 293 1.59 -2.79 13.73
CA GLY A 293 1.46 -4.13 13.13
C GLY A 293 2.58 -5.07 13.56
N ASN A 294 3.16 -4.84 14.76
CA ASN A 294 4.16 -5.71 15.36
C ASN A 294 3.54 -6.95 16.02
N CYS A 295 2.23 -6.92 16.29
CA CYS A 295 1.43 -8.03 16.79
C CYS A 295 0.00 -7.96 16.21
N VAL A 296 -0.72 -9.08 16.27
CA VAL A 296 -2.18 -9.09 16.15
C VAL A 296 -2.76 -8.89 17.55
N CYS A 297 -3.69 -7.94 17.72
CA CYS A 297 -4.19 -7.60 19.04
C CYS A 297 -4.90 -8.80 19.69
N SER A 298 -4.82 -8.90 21.01
CA SER A 298 -5.52 -9.91 21.82
C SER A 298 -6.08 -9.26 23.09
N GLU A 299 -5.38 -8.26 23.61
CA GLU A 299 -5.79 -7.42 24.73
C GLU A 299 -6.01 -5.97 24.27
N ASP A 300 -6.84 -5.23 25.00
CA ASP A 300 -7.13 -3.82 24.67
C ASP A 300 -5.88 -2.94 24.75
N ARG A 301 -4.91 -3.23 25.63
CA ARG A 301 -3.63 -2.50 25.76
C ARG A 301 -2.79 -2.49 24.48
N HIS A 302 -2.96 -3.47 23.59
CA HIS A 302 -2.25 -3.50 22.30
C HIS A 302 -2.74 -2.41 21.33
N CYS A 303 -3.88 -1.77 21.62
CA CYS A 303 -4.57 -0.83 20.74
C CYS A 303 -4.62 0.61 21.27
N SER A 304 -3.91 0.97 22.36
CA SER A 304 -3.99 2.29 23.00
C SER A 304 -5.40 2.66 23.51
N PRO A 305 -5.89 1.98 24.58
CA PRO A 305 -7.22 2.22 25.14
C PRO A 305 -7.39 3.65 25.70
N SER A 306 -6.30 4.29 26.15
CA SER A 306 -6.28 5.70 26.55
C SER A 306 -6.64 6.68 25.43
N LYS A 307 -6.53 6.26 24.17
CA LYS A 307 -6.96 7.02 22.98
C LYS A 307 -8.32 6.54 22.43
N GLY A 308 -9.01 5.66 23.17
CA GLY A 308 -10.33 5.12 22.84
C GLY A 308 -10.33 3.99 21.82
N TYR A 309 -9.19 3.34 21.58
CA TYR A 309 -9.05 2.22 20.66
C TYR A 309 -8.86 0.91 21.42
N PHE A 310 -9.57 -0.12 21.00
CA PHE A 310 -9.65 -1.37 21.72
C PHE A 310 -9.56 -2.56 20.77
N CYS A 311 -9.14 -3.71 21.28
CA CYS A 311 -9.02 -4.91 20.48
C CYS A 311 -10.40 -5.53 20.26
N ARG A 312 -10.84 -5.56 19.01
CA ARG A 312 -12.16 -6.04 18.60
C ARG A 312 -12.04 -7.07 17.48
N GLN A 313 -13.16 -7.73 17.22
CA GLN A 313 -13.28 -8.66 16.11
C GLN A 313 -13.39 -7.91 14.78
N GLY A 314 -12.88 -8.50 13.69
CA GLY A 314 -13.14 -8.04 12.33
C GLY A 314 -14.64 -8.00 12.00
N LEU A 315 -15.03 -7.15 11.07
CA LEU A 315 -16.41 -6.93 10.64
C LEU A 315 -16.91 -8.03 9.70
N VAL A 316 -16.06 -8.48 8.77
CA VAL A 316 -16.34 -9.49 7.75
C VAL A 316 -15.52 -10.76 8.00
N TYR A 317 -14.21 -10.61 8.22
CA TYR A 317 -13.34 -11.69 8.65
C TYR A 317 -13.32 -11.74 10.18
N THR A 318 -14.29 -12.44 10.75
CA THR A 318 -14.53 -12.48 12.19
C THR A 318 -13.41 -13.17 12.99
N GLN A 319 -12.45 -13.84 12.36
CA GLN A 319 -11.25 -14.32 13.08
C GLN A 319 -10.16 -13.24 13.19
N ALA A 320 -10.26 -12.15 12.43
CA ALA A 320 -9.35 -11.02 12.59
C ALA A 320 -9.53 -10.34 13.95
N ARG A 321 -8.42 -9.84 14.48
CA ARG A 321 -8.40 -9.02 15.69
C ARG A 321 -7.81 -7.66 15.37
N VAL A 322 -8.60 -6.61 15.58
CA VAL A 322 -8.33 -5.28 15.04
C VAL A 322 -8.52 -4.19 16.08
N CYS A 323 -7.74 -3.12 15.97
CA CYS A 323 -7.84 -1.94 16.82
C CYS A 323 -8.92 -1.01 16.30
N ARG A 324 -10.07 -0.99 16.99
CA ARG A 324 -11.25 -0.20 16.62
C ARG A 324 -11.53 0.88 17.64
N PHE A 325 -11.83 2.08 17.15
CA PHE A 325 -12.30 3.19 17.99
C PHE A 325 -13.69 2.90 18.56
N SER A 326 -13.91 3.21 19.84
CA SER A 326 -15.21 3.08 20.52
C SER A 326 -15.47 4.29 21.41
N SER A 327 -16.37 5.18 20.99
CA SER A 327 -16.74 6.40 21.75
C SER A 327 -17.34 6.10 23.12
N ALA A 328 -18.13 5.03 23.25
CA ALA A 328 -18.84 4.67 24.48
C ALA A 328 -17.95 4.31 25.69
N LYS A 329 -16.65 4.08 25.48
CA LYS A 329 -15.69 3.70 26.55
C LYS A 329 -14.71 4.81 26.91
N VAL A 330 -14.74 5.95 26.21
CA VAL A 330 -13.92 7.14 26.54
C VAL A 330 -14.52 7.90 27.72
N SER A 331 -15.82 7.76 27.96
CA SER A 331 -16.58 8.39 29.06
C SER A 331 -16.57 7.60 30.38
N MET A 332 -15.85 6.48 30.45
CA MET A 332 -15.72 5.64 31.66
C MET A 332 -14.27 5.52 32.16
N ALA A 333 -13.33 6.28 31.59
CA ALA A 333 -11.91 6.26 31.92
C ALA A 333 -11.47 7.60 32.53
#